data_AF-A0A1L8DQP1-F1
#
_entry.id   AF-A0A1L8DQP1-F1
#
_cell.length_a   1.000
_cell.length_b   1.000
_cell.length_c   1.000
_cell.angle_alpha   90.00
_cell.angle_beta   90.00
_cell.angle_gamma   90.00
#
_symmetry.space_group_name_H-M   'P 1'
#
loop_
_entity.id
_entity.type
_entity.pdbx_description
1 polymer ?
#
loop_
_entity_poly.entity_id
_entity_poly.type
_entity_poly.pdbx_seq_one_letter_code
_entity_poly.pdbx_strand_id
1 'polypeptide(L)'
;METSLWYSIVIFIAITQVNSLENGLARTPPMGWLSWERFRCNTDCEGDPDNCISENLFRTMADLVVSEGYAAVGYEYINVDDCWLEKSRGLRGELLADRRRFPHGMKALSEYVHARGLKFGIYQDFGNYTCAGYPGILGYLGQDAQLFADWEVDYVKLDGCYSLPTDMDHGYPEFGRHLNATGRPMIYSCSWPVYQIYAGIAPNFSSIIEHCNLWRNYDDIQDSWASLETIIDYYGNNQDAIVPNAGPGHWNDPDMLIIGNFGLSYEQSKTQFALWAIMAAPLLMSVDLRTIRPEFKAILQNRKIIAVDQDPLGIQGRRIYKHKGIEIWSRPITPIYHTYYSYAVAFVNRRTDGTPSDVAVTLRELGLISPSGYRVEDLYEEVDYGVLSAQTKIKVKVNPSGVVILRADVQPDRYSRTPYTPLNYFRG
;
A
#
# COMPACT_ATOMS: atom_id res chain seq x y z
N MET A 1 45.57 52.30 3.14
CA MET A 1 44.70 51.89 2.02
C MET A 1 44.67 50.37 2.02
N GLU A 2 43.72 49.80 2.77
CA GLU A 2 43.50 48.35 2.81
C GLU A 2 42.37 48.00 1.85
N THR A 3 42.65 47.15 0.87
CA THR A 3 41.67 46.58 -0.05
C THR A 3 41.29 45.19 0.45
N SER A 4 40.05 45.04 0.93
CA SER A 4 39.50 43.74 1.32
C SER A 4 38.72 43.14 0.15
N LEU A 5 39.21 42.03 -0.41
CA LEU A 5 38.53 41.23 -1.42
C LEU A 5 37.54 40.28 -0.74
N TRP A 6 36.25 40.41 -1.04
CA TRP A 6 35.24 39.44 -0.64
C TRP A 6 35.12 38.35 -1.70
N TYR A 7 35.47 37.11 -1.35
CA TYR A 7 35.17 35.93 -2.16
C TYR A 7 33.78 35.40 -1.80
N SER A 8 32.85 35.43 -2.74
CA SER A 8 31.56 34.76 -2.63
C SER A 8 31.74 33.27 -2.93
N ILE A 9 31.57 32.43 -1.90
CA ILE A 9 31.49 30.97 -2.05
C ILE A 9 30.08 30.62 -2.51
N VAL A 10 29.95 30.15 -3.75
CA VAL A 10 28.71 29.55 -4.27
C VAL A 10 28.68 28.09 -3.83
N ILE A 11 27.78 27.76 -2.92
CA ILE A 11 27.50 26.38 -2.51
C ILE A 11 26.62 25.74 -3.57
N PHE A 12 27.19 24.87 -4.41
CA PHE A 12 26.42 23.97 -5.26
C PHE A 12 25.83 22.86 -4.38
N ILE A 13 24.51 22.88 -4.19
CA ILE A 13 23.78 21.74 -3.65
C ILE A 13 23.76 20.68 -4.76
N ALA A 14 24.56 19.62 -4.60
CA ALA A 14 24.46 18.45 -5.44
C ALA A 14 23.13 17.76 -5.16
N ILE A 15 22.17 17.90 -6.08
CA ILE A 15 20.97 17.08 -6.09
C ILE A 15 21.44 15.68 -6.49
N THR A 16 21.56 14.78 -5.52
CA THR A 16 21.73 13.35 -5.79
C THR A 16 20.44 12.88 -6.46
N GLN A 17 20.43 12.82 -7.80
CA GLN A 17 19.39 12.11 -8.52
C GLN A 17 19.57 10.62 -8.19
N VAL A 18 18.71 10.11 -7.32
CA VAL A 18 18.54 8.67 -7.18
C VAL A 18 17.84 8.22 -8.46
N ASN A 19 18.48 7.38 -9.25
CA ASN A 19 17.84 6.77 -10.42
C ASN A 19 16.87 5.72 -9.87
N SER A 20 15.57 5.99 -9.93
CA SER A 20 14.52 5.00 -9.63
C SER A 20 14.38 3.98 -10.76
N LEU A 21 13.70 2.87 -10.48
CA LEU A 21 13.20 1.96 -11.51
C LEU A 21 12.20 2.72 -12.40
N GLU A 22 12.71 3.40 -13.42
CA GLU A 22 11.92 4.22 -14.34
C GLU A 22 11.28 3.35 -15.44
N ASN A 23 10.50 2.35 -15.04
CA ASN A 23 9.71 1.50 -15.95
C ASN A 23 8.33 2.10 -16.31
N GLY A 24 8.02 3.30 -15.80
CA GLY A 24 6.77 4.02 -16.08
C GLY A 24 5.56 3.58 -15.25
N LEU A 25 5.70 2.56 -14.40
CA LEU A 25 4.61 1.96 -13.62
C LEU A 25 4.57 2.48 -12.17
N ALA A 26 3.52 2.07 -11.44
CA ALA A 26 3.31 2.38 -10.02
C ALA A 26 3.45 3.88 -9.69
N ARG A 27 2.99 4.78 -10.57
CA ARG A 27 3.09 6.25 -10.32
C ARG A 27 2.20 6.71 -9.17
N THR A 28 1.21 5.91 -8.82
CA THR A 28 0.49 5.90 -7.54
C THR A 28 0.60 4.49 -6.94
N PRO A 29 0.33 4.29 -5.64
CA PRO A 29 0.38 2.97 -5.03
C PRO A 29 -0.54 1.98 -5.76
N PRO A 30 -0.11 0.73 -6.05
CA PRO A 30 -0.95 -0.24 -6.75
C PRO A 30 -2.22 -0.58 -5.95
N MET A 31 -3.34 -0.72 -6.64
CA MET A 31 -4.62 -1.14 -6.05
C MET A 31 -5.11 -2.44 -6.70
N GLY A 32 -5.40 -3.46 -5.90
CA GLY A 32 -5.83 -4.74 -6.46
C GLY A 32 -6.31 -5.74 -5.42
N TRP A 33 -6.26 -7.01 -5.79
CA TRP A 33 -6.59 -8.15 -4.95
C TRP A 33 -5.46 -9.18 -5.01
N LEU A 34 -5.08 -9.76 -3.87
CA LEU A 34 -4.01 -10.74 -3.72
C LEU A 34 -4.51 -11.92 -2.87
N SER A 35 -4.20 -13.16 -3.27
CA SER A 35 -4.85 -14.34 -2.68
C SER A 35 -4.36 -14.74 -1.27
N TRP A 36 -3.18 -14.29 -0.85
CA TRP A 36 -2.43 -14.91 0.26
C TRP A 36 -3.14 -14.87 1.60
N GLU A 37 -3.50 -13.70 2.13
CA GLU A 37 -3.95 -13.61 3.53
C GLU A 37 -5.22 -14.44 3.79
N ARG A 38 -6.17 -14.42 2.84
CA ARG A 38 -7.48 -15.06 2.99
C ARG A 38 -7.50 -16.52 2.56
N PHE A 39 -6.81 -16.86 1.47
CA PHE A 39 -6.89 -18.20 0.84
C PHE A 39 -5.64 -19.05 1.08
N ARG A 40 -4.51 -18.41 1.46
CA ARG A 40 -3.26 -19.07 1.86
C ARG A 40 -2.81 -20.10 0.82
N CYS A 41 -2.27 -21.21 1.28
CA CYS A 41 -1.84 -22.34 0.45
C CYS A 41 -2.90 -23.46 0.39
N ASN A 42 -4.19 -23.13 0.36
CA ASN A 42 -5.23 -24.16 0.24
C ASN A 42 -5.18 -24.80 -1.16
N THR A 43 -4.80 -26.07 -1.24
CA THR A 43 -4.72 -26.81 -2.52
C THR A 43 -5.71 -27.97 -2.61
N ASP A 44 -6.58 -28.13 -1.61
CA ASP A 44 -7.60 -29.18 -1.59
C ASP A 44 -8.85 -28.75 -2.38
N CYS A 45 -8.76 -28.88 -3.71
CA CYS A 45 -9.89 -28.58 -4.58
C CYS A 45 -10.94 -29.69 -4.66
N GLU A 46 -10.71 -30.84 -4.02
CA GLU A 46 -11.72 -31.92 -3.95
C GLU A 46 -12.65 -31.69 -2.75
N GLY A 47 -12.07 -31.36 -1.59
CA GLY A 47 -12.81 -31.06 -0.36
C GLY A 47 -13.30 -29.62 -0.26
N ASP A 48 -12.59 -28.66 -0.87
CA ASP A 48 -12.88 -27.23 -0.77
C ASP A 48 -12.71 -26.49 -2.12
N PRO A 49 -13.50 -26.88 -3.15
CA PRO A 49 -13.33 -26.42 -4.54
C PRO A 49 -13.51 -24.91 -4.72
N ASP A 50 -14.25 -24.27 -3.83
CA ASP A 50 -14.56 -22.85 -3.89
C ASP A 50 -13.44 -21.98 -3.30
N ASN A 51 -12.59 -22.50 -2.41
CA ASN A 51 -11.55 -21.72 -1.72
C ASN A 51 -10.13 -22.18 -2.01
N CYS A 52 -9.95 -23.31 -2.70
CA CYS A 52 -8.62 -23.75 -3.10
C CYS A 52 -8.02 -22.77 -4.14
N ILE A 53 -6.69 -22.64 -4.12
CA ILE A 53 -5.90 -21.89 -5.09
C ILE A 53 -6.01 -22.57 -6.45
N SER A 54 -6.93 -22.07 -7.27
CA SER A 54 -7.28 -22.62 -8.58
C SER A 54 -7.66 -21.51 -9.54
N GLU A 55 -7.61 -21.82 -10.83
CA GLU A 55 -8.06 -20.91 -11.89
C GLU A 55 -9.49 -20.40 -11.65
N ASN A 56 -10.40 -21.24 -11.12
CA ASN A 56 -11.79 -20.85 -10.84
C ASN A 56 -11.88 -19.74 -9.78
N LEU A 57 -11.05 -19.81 -8.73
CA LEU A 57 -10.98 -18.77 -7.70
C LEU A 57 -10.63 -17.42 -8.33
N PHE A 58 -9.54 -17.35 -9.10
CA PHE A 58 -9.08 -16.10 -9.70
C PHE A 58 -10.04 -15.55 -10.76
N ARG A 59 -10.68 -16.42 -11.56
CA ARG A 59 -11.72 -16.00 -12.50
C ARG A 59 -12.90 -15.36 -11.78
N THR A 60 -13.36 -15.99 -10.69
CA THR A 60 -14.46 -15.47 -9.87
C THR A 60 -14.11 -14.13 -9.23
N MET A 61 -12.89 -13.99 -8.69
CA MET A 61 -12.46 -12.71 -8.11
C MET A 61 -12.31 -11.62 -9.16
N ALA A 62 -11.79 -11.94 -10.35
CA ALA A 62 -11.72 -11.00 -11.47
C ALA A 62 -13.12 -10.52 -11.90
N ASP A 63 -14.10 -11.43 -12.01
CA ASP A 63 -15.49 -11.08 -12.30
C ASP A 63 -16.06 -10.12 -11.25
N LEU A 64 -15.88 -10.43 -9.96
CA LEU A 64 -16.42 -9.63 -8.86
C LEU A 64 -15.72 -8.28 -8.71
N VAL A 65 -14.41 -8.18 -8.96
CA VAL A 65 -13.72 -6.88 -8.97
C VAL A 65 -14.39 -5.92 -9.96
N VAL A 66 -14.83 -6.42 -11.13
CA VAL A 66 -15.57 -5.61 -12.10
C VAL A 66 -17.04 -5.43 -11.68
N SER A 67 -17.79 -6.51 -11.49
CA SER A 67 -19.25 -6.47 -11.32
C SER A 67 -19.67 -5.77 -10.02
N GLU A 68 -18.85 -5.85 -8.98
CA GLU A 68 -19.13 -5.23 -7.67
C GLU A 68 -18.58 -3.81 -7.55
N GLY A 69 -17.93 -3.27 -8.59
CA GLY A 69 -17.53 -1.86 -8.68
C GLY A 69 -16.15 -1.53 -8.11
N TYR A 70 -15.33 -2.52 -7.75
CA TYR A 70 -13.96 -2.29 -7.27
C TYR A 70 -13.07 -1.71 -8.38
N ALA A 71 -13.18 -2.24 -9.60
CA ALA A 71 -12.52 -1.67 -10.78
C ALA A 71 -12.90 -0.20 -11.00
N ALA A 72 -14.16 0.17 -10.77
CA ALA A 72 -14.66 1.53 -10.94
C ALA A 72 -14.15 2.53 -9.89
N VAL A 73 -13.49 2.06 -8.83
CA VAL A 73 -12.80 2.89 -7.82
C VAL A 73 -11.27 2.74 -7.87
N GLY A 74 -10.73 1.95 -8.80
CA GLY A 74 -9.28 1.88 -9.08
C GLY A 74 -8.62 0.52 -8.83
N TYR A 75 -9.31 -0.47 -8.26
CA TYR A 75 -8.72 -1.81 -8.07
C TYR A 75 -8.58 -2.53 -9.42
N GLU A 76 -7.35 -2.68 -9.91
CA GLU A 76 -7.09 -3.20 -11.26
C GLU A 76 -6.25 -4.49 -11.29
N TYR A 77 -5.52 -4.84 -10.23
CA TYR A 77 -4.67 -6.05 -10.21
C TYR A 77 -5.39 -7.27 -9.61
N ILE A 78 -5.24 -8.43 -10.24
CA ILE A 78 -5.59 -9.76 -9.71
C ILE A 78 -4.30 -10.57 -9.57
N ASN A 79 -3.80 -10.70 -8.34
CA ASN A 79 -2.49 -11.26 -8.05
C ASN A 79 -2.60 -12.67 -7.48
N VAL A 80 -1.99 -13.63 -8.17
CA VAL A 80 -1.77 -15.00 -7.70
C VAL A 80 -0.57 -15.01 -6.76
N ASP A 81 -0.76 -15.46 -5.53
CA ASP A 81 0.34 -15.67 -4.59
C ASP A 81 0.91 -17.11 -4.65
N ASP A 82 1.62 -17.57 -3.62
CA ASP A 82 2.26 -18.90 -3.61
C ASP A 82 1.26 -20.06 -3.86
N CYS A 83 1.79 -21.25 -4.12
CA CYS A 83 1.07 -22.51 -4.28
C CYS A 83 0.32 -22.70 -5.61
N TRP A 84 0.57 -21.89 -6.64
CA TRP A 84 0.01 -22.09 -7.99
C TRP A 84 0.74 -23.17 -8.82
N LEU A 85 1.96 -23.52 -8.42
CA LEU A 85 2.89 -24.37 -9.16
C LEU A 85 2.59 -25.88 -9.03
N GLU A 86 3.05 -26.66 -10.01
CA GLU A 86 3.39 -28.07 -9.82
C GLU A 86 4.55 -28.21 -8.81
N LYS A 87 4.68 -29.40 -8.18
CA LYS A 87 5.77 -29.68 -7.24
C LYS A 87 7.14 -29.84 -7.90
N SER A 88 7.22 -29.82 -9.22
CA SER A 88 8.47 -29.92 -9.97
C SER A 88 8.39 -29.09 -11.25
N ARG A 89 9.54 -28.54 -11.64
CA ARG A 89 9.71 -27.90 -12.95
C ARG A 89 9.55 -28.93 -14.08
N GLY A 90 9.27 -28.43 -15.27
CA GLY A 90 9.25 -29.24 -16.50
C GLY A 90 10.63 -29.76 -16.88
N LEU A 91 10.67 -30.61 -17.91
CA LEU A 91 11.91 -31.24 -18.38
C LEU A 91 12.95 -30.25 -18.91
N ARG A 92 12.54 -29.02 -19.27
CA ARG A 92 13.42 -27.94 -19.73
C ARG A 92 13.63 -26.89 -18.64
N GLY A 93 13.31 -27.21 -17.39
CA GLY A 93 13.43 -26.30 -16.26
C GLY A 93 12.34 -25.23 -16.18
N GLU A 94 11.29 -25.29 -17.00
CA GLU A 94 10.21 -24.32 -16.96
C GLU A 94 9.33 -24.47 -15.70
N LEU A 95 8.86 -23.36 -15.14
CA LEU A 95 7.77 -23.39 -14.15
C LEU A 95 6.49 -23.92 -14.81
N LEU A 96 5.77 -24.77 -14.09
CA LEU A 96 4.51 -25.35 -14.54
C LEU A 96 3.43 -24.99 -13.53
N ALA A 97 2.30 -24.47 -14.00
CA ALA A 97 1.10 -24.37 -13.17
C ALA A 97 0.56 -25.77 -12.89
N ASP A 98 0.01 -25.97 -11.70
CA ASP A 98 -0.64 -27.23 -11.33
C ASP A 98 -1.73 -27.58 -12.34
N ARG A 99 -1.57 -28.72 -13.02
CA ARG A 99 -2.44 -29.10 -14.14
C ARG A 99 -3.89 -29.41 -13.73
N ARG A 100 -4.13 -29.73 -12.46
CA ARG A 100 -5.49 -30.01 -11.97
C ARG A 100 -6.19 -28.71 -11.59
N ARG A 101 -5.48 -27.80 -10.94
CA ARG A 101 -6.04 -26.55 -10.42
C ARG A 101 -6.05 -25.41 -11.44
N PHE A 102 -5.14 -25.46 -12.42
CA PHE A 102 -5.03 -24.51 -13.53
C PHE A 102 -4.98 -25.26 -14.88
N PRO A 103 -6.06 -25.99 -15.25
CA PRO A 103 -6.06 -26.87 -16.42
C PRO A 103 -5.86 -26.13 -17.75
N HIS A 104 -6.18 -24.83 -17.83
CA HIS A 104 -5.95 -24.02 -19.02
C HIS A 104 -4.61 -23.26 -18.98
N GLY A 105 -3.86 -23.34 -17.88
CA GLY A 105 -2.57 -22.67 -17.68
C GLY A 105 -2.67 -21.17 -17.39
N MET A 106 -1.54 -20.59 -16.96
CA MET A 106 -1.48 -19.20 -16.49
C MET A 106 -1.74 -18.17 -17.59
N LYS A 107 -1.31 -18.45 -18.83
CA LYS A 107 -1.58 -17.55 -19.95
C LYS A 107 -3.09 -17.37 -20.19
N ALA A 108 -3.85 -18.47 -20.21
CA ALA A 108 -5.29 -18.40 -20.40
C ALA A 108 -6.00 -17.66 -19.24
N LEU A 109 -5.49 -17.77 -18.02
CA LEU A 109 -5.98 -17.00 -16.88
C LEU A 109 -5.64 -15.51 -17.03
N SER A 110 -4.41 -15.18 -17.43
CA SER A 110 -3.98 -13.81 -17.73
C SER A 110 -4.87 -13.15 -18.79
N GLU A 111 -5.08 -13.83 -19.93
CA GLU A 111 -5.98 -13.39 -21.01
C GLU A 111 -7.42 -13.17 -20.51
N TYR A 112 -7.91 -14.03 -19.59
CA TYR A 112 -9.24 -13.87 -19.00
C TYR A 112 -9.34 -12.62 -18.11
N VAL A 113 -8.29 -12.33 -17.34
CA VAL A 113 -8.20 -11.12 -16.50
C VAL A 113 -8.13 -9.87 -17.40
N HIS A 114 -7.32 -9.89 -18.46
CA HIS A 114 -7.23 -8.77 -19.42
C HIS A 114 -8.54 -8.52 -20.17
N ALA A 115 -9.30 -9.56 -20.51
CA ALA A 115 -10.61 -9.43 -21.15
C ALA A 115 -11.64 -8.65 -20.31
N ARG A 116 -11.37 -8.47 -19.01
CA ARG A 116 -12.16 -7.67 -18.05
C ARG A 116 -11.63 -6.25 -17.85
N GLY A 117 -10.56 -5.88 -18.56
CA GLY A 117 -9.86 -4.61 -18.35
C GLY A 117 -9.05 -4.56 -17.06
N LEU A 118 -8.76 -5.72 -16.46
CA LEU A 118 -7.91 -5.86 -15.28
C LEU A 118 -6.48 -6.26 -15.67
N LYS A 119 -5.58 -6.30 -14.70
CA LYS A 119 -4.17 -6.65 -14.82
C LYS A 119 -3.87 -7.92 -14.03
N PHE A 120 -3.01 -8.77 -14.57
CA PHE A 120 -2.71 -10.08 -13.99
C PHE A 120 -1.36 -10.09 -13.27
N GLY A 121 -1.34 -10.53 -12.02
CA GLY A 121 -0.12 -10.67 -11.23
C GLY A 121 0.22 -12.10 -10.86
N ILE A 122 1.51 -12.37 -10.70
CA ILE A 122 2.05 -13.67 -10.33
C ILE A 122 3.07 -13.56 -9.20
N TYR A 123 3.25 -14.67 -8.49
CA TYR A 123 4.22 -14.82 -7.41
C TYR A 123 5.36 -15.75 -7.82
N GLN A 124 6.55 -15.40 -7.34
CA GLN A 124 7.73 -16.25 -7.28
C GLN A 124 8.56 -15.97 -6.03
N ASP A 125 9.63 -16.74 -5.86
CA ASP A 125 10.58 -16.62 -4.75
C ASP A 125 12.03 -16.62 -5.27
N PHE A 126 12.83 -15.64 -4.84
CA PHE A 126 14.30 -15.59 -5.01
C PHE A 126 14.99 -16.61 -4.10
N GLY A 127 14.72 -17.89 -4.34
CA GLY A 127 15.21 -18.99 -3.52
C GLY A 127 15.23 -20.31 -4.30
N ASN A 128 15.71 -21.37 -3.65
CA ASN A 128 15.62 -22.72 -4.21
C ASN A 128 14.16 -23.24 -4.22
N TYR A 129 13.38 -22.78 -3.25
CA TYR A 129 11.96 -23.09 -3.11
C TYR A 129 11.20 -21.82 -2.72
N THR A 130 9.91 -21.77 -3.04
CA THR A 130 8.98 -20.83 -2.43
C THR A 130 8.80 -21.11 -0.95
N CYS A 131 8.25 -20.18 -0.18
CA CYS A 131 7.97 -20.38 1.24
C CYS A 131 7.11 -21.62 1.53
N ALA A 132 6.18 -21.99 0.64
CA ALA A 132 5.38 -23.23 0.73
C ALA A 132 6.05 -24.47 0.10
N GLY A 133 7.32 -24.40 -0.27
CA GLY A 133 8.12 -25.52 -0.76
C GLY A 133 7.88 -25.90 -2.22
N TYR A 134 7.39 -24.98 -3.05
CA TYR A 134 7.31 -25.17 -4.51
C TYR A 134 8.63 -24.73 -5.18
N PRO A 135 8.91 -25.07 -6.45
CA PRO A 135 10.16 -24.66 -7.10
C PRO A 135 10.36 -23.13 -7.11
N GLY A 136 11.51 -22.64 -6.61
CA GLY A 136 11.91 -21.22 -6.67
C GLY A 136 12.79 -20.90 -7.87
N ILE A 137 13.16 -19.62 -8.07
CA ILE A 137 13.76 -19.14 -9.34
C ILE A 137 15.29 -19.27 -9.44
N LEU A 138 16.00 -19.66 -8.38
CA LEU A 138 17.47 -19.75 -8.43
C LEU A 138 17.94 -20.71 -9.54
N GLY A 139 18.84 -20.22 -10.40
CA GLY A 139 19.31 -20.93 -11.60
C GLY A 139 18.45 -20.74 -12.86
N TYR A 140 17.29 -20.08 -12.76
CA TYR A 140 16.31 -19.92 -13.84
C TYR A 140 15.83 -18.47 -14.04
N LEU A 141 16.46 -17.47 -13.40
CA LEU A 141 16.01 -16.07 -13.36
C LEU A 141 15.58 -15.52 -14.73
N GLY A 142 16.45 -15.63 -15.74
CA GLY A 142 16.15 -15.15 -17.09
C GLY A 142 15.05 -15.95 -17.82
N GLN A 143 14.99 -17.27 -17.60
CA GLN A 143 13.97 -18.13 -18.19
C GLN A 143 12.59 -17.83 -17.61
N ASP A 144 12.51 -17.69 -16.28
CA ASP A 144 11.25 -17.43 -15.58
C ASP A 144 10.73 -16.01 -15.87
N ALA A 145 11.62 -15.02 -15.96
CA ALA A 145 11.26 -13.67 -16.40
C ALA A 145 10.63 -13.68 -17.82
N GLN A 146 11.24 -14.39 -18.77
CA GLN A 146 10.70 -14.52 -20.13
C GLN A 146 9.35 -15.25 -20.12
N LEU A 147 9.20 -16.30 -19.30
CA LEU A 147 7.95 -17.03 -19.17
C LEU A 147 6.80 -16.13 -18.68
N PHE A 148 7.06 -15.22 -17.74
CA PHE A 148 6.06 -14.25 -17.26
C PHE A 148 5.69 -13.25 -18.34
N ALA A 149 6.64 -12.81 -19.16
CA ALA A 149 6.35 -11.97 -20.32
C ALA A 149 5.50 -12.71 -21.37
N ASP A 150 5.81 -13.99 -21.65
CA ASP A 150 5.08 -14.83 -22.62
C ASP A 150 3.63 -15.12 -22.17
N TRP A 151 3.41 -15.18 -20.85
CA TRP A 151 2.09 -15.28 -20.21
C TRP A 151 1.40 -13.92 -20.02
N GLU A 152 2.03 -12.85 -20.46
CA GLU A 152 1.49 -11.49 -20.39
C GLU A 152 1.20 -11.04 -18.95
N VAL A 153 2.07 -11.39 -18.00
CA VAL A 153 1.97 -10.93 -16.61
C VAL A 153 2.21 -9.41 -16.51
N ASP A 154 1.49 -8.71 -15.64
CA ASP A 154 1.60 -7.27 -15.40
C ASP A 154 2.24 -6.91 -14.04
N TYR A 155 2.29 -7.87 -13.12
CA TYR A 155 2.79 -7.69 -11.76
C TYR A 155 3.52 -8.96 -11.30
N VAL A 156 4.73 -8.82 -10.76
CA VAL A 156 5.51 -9.92 -10.20
C VAL A 156 5.87 -9.61 -8.75
N LYS A 157 5.34 -10.43 -7.82
CA LYS A 157 5.85 -10.49 -6.44
C LYS A 157 7.00 -11.48 -6.39
N LEU A 158 8.15 -11.05 -5.89
CA LEU A 158 9.30 -11.90 -5.64
C LEU A 158 9.61 -11.95 -4.15
N ASP A 159 9.43 -13.14 -3.59
CA ASP A 159 9.70 -13.49 -2.21
C ASP A 159 11.17 -13.88 -2.00
N GLY A 160 11.57 -14.28 -0.79
CA GLY A 160 12.97 -14.54 -0.45
C GLY A 160 13.22 -15.72 0.49
N CYS A 161 12.30 -16.68 0.59
CA CYS A 161 12.53 -17.89 1.37
C CYS A 161 13.65 -18.75 0.74
N TYR A 162 14.25 -19.65 1.53
CA TYR A 162 15.25 -20.61 1.03
C TYR A 162 16.44 -19.98 0.26
N SER A 163 16.83 -18.76 0.68
CA SER A 163 17.88 -17.94 0.11
C SER A 163 18.69 -17.26 1.21
N LEU A 164 19.94 -16.89 0.92
CA LEU A 164 20.74 -16.13 1.88
C LEU A 164 20.43 -14.63 1.74
N PRO A 165 20.11 -13.93 2.85
CA PRO A 165 19.84 -12.48 2.79
C PRO A 165 20.99 -11.63 2.23
N THR A 166 22.23 -12.13 2.27
CA THR A 166 23.41 -11.50 1.66
C THR A 166 23.42 -11.57 0.13
N ASP A 167 22.71 -12.52 -0.47
CA ASP A 167 22.68 -12.71 -1.92
C ASP A 167 21.63 -11.79 -2.58
N MET A 168 20.70 -11.24 -1.78
CA MET A 168 19.58 -10.44 -2.26
C MET A 168 20.02 -9.10 -2.89
N ASP A 169 21.14 -8.53 -2.42
CA ASP A 169 21.75 -7.32 -2.99
C ASP A 169 22.19 -7.49 -4.45
N HIS A 170 22.38 -8.74 -4.89
CA HIS A 170 22.69 -9.08 -6.28
C HIS A 170 21.48 -9.66 -7.02
N GLY A 171 20.77 -10.59 -6.37
CA GLY A 171 19.73 -11.39 -7.01
C GLY A 171 18.45 -10.64 -7.37
N TYR A 172 17.96 -9.80 -6.47
CA TYR A 172 16.76 -9.00 -6.76
C TYR A 172 17.00 -8.00 -7.92
N PRO A 173 18.12 -7.25 -7.94
CA PRO A 173 18.50 -6.44 -9.10
C PRO A 173 18.70 -7.25 -10.38
N GLU A 174 19.31 -8.43 -10.31
CA GLU A 174 19.51 -9.31 -11.47
C GLU A 174 18.19 -9.75 -12.08
N PHE A 175 17.25 -10.22 -11.25
CA PHE A 175 15.92 -10.59 -11.72
C PHE A 175 15.16 -9.39 -12.29
N GLY A 176 15.25 -8.21 -11.65
CA GLY A 176 14.67 -6.97 -12.19
C GLY A 176 15.22 -6.59 -13.58
N ARG A 177 16.52 -6.79 -13.83
CA ARG A 177 17.12 -6.63 -15.17
C ARG A 177 16.57 -7.63 -16.17
N HIS A 178 16.35 -8.88 -15.77
CA HIS A 178 15.74 -9.88 -16.63
C HIS A 178 14.29 -9.54 -16.98
N LEU A 179 13.48 -9.09 -16.02
CA LEU A 179 12.12 -8.59 -16.29
C LEU A 179 12.14 -7.45 -17.31
N ASN A 180 13.01 -6.45 -17.13
CA ASN A 180 13.15 -5.34 -18.06
C ASN A 180 13.59 -5.79 -19.47
N ALA A 181 14.52 -6.75 -19.55
CA ALA A 181 15.03 -7.28 -20.82
C ALA A 181 13.96 -7.99 -21.67
N THR A 182 12.86 -8.45 -21.07
CA THR A 182 11.72 -9.02 -21.82
C THR A 182 10.99 -8.00 -22.68
N GLY A 183 11.13 -6.70 -22.37
CA GLY A 183 10.41 -5.61 -23.03
C GLY A 183 8.95 -5.45 -22.60
N ARG A 184 8.41 -6.33 -21.74
CA ARG A 184 7.07 -6.19 -21.17
C ARG A 184 7.13 -5.39 -19.86
N PRO A 185 6.40 -4.27 -19.72
CA PRO A 185 6.30 -3.56 -18.46
C PRO A 185 5.59 -4.43 -17.41
N MET A 186 6.27 -4.69 -16.30
CA MET A 186 5.76 -5.46 -15.16
C MET A 186 6.06 -4.68 -13.86
N ILE A 187 5.06 -4.53 -12.99
CA ILE A 187 5.30 -4.07 -11.62
C ILE A 187 6.16 -5.12 -10.92
N TYR A 188 7.24 -4.68 -10.27
CA TYR A 188 8.12 -5.57 -9.54
C TYR A 188 8.06 -5.29 -8.02
N SER A 189 7.44 -6.22 -7.30
CA SER A 189 7.19 -6.18 -5.86
C SER A 189 8.20 -7.05 -5.13
N CYS A 190 9.08 -6.44 -4.34
CA CYS A 190 10.24 -7.12 -3.75
C CYS A 190 10.06 -7.38 -2.25
N SER A 191 10.15 -8.63 -1.80
CA SER A 191 10.25 -8.93 -0.37
C SER A 191 11.66 -8.74 0.21
N TRP A 192 12.62 -8.28 -0.59
CA TRP A 192 14.02 -8.13 -0.22
C TRP A 192 14.28 -7.49 1.16
N PRO A 193 13.71 -6.31 1.50
CA PRO A 193 14.08 -5.64 2.74
C PRO A 193 13.72 -6.43 4.00
N VAL A 194 12.54 -7.08 4.04
CA VAL A 194 12.09 -7.80 5.24
C VAL A 194 13.04 -8.94 5.62
N TYR A 195 13.54 -9.71 4.65
CA TYR A 195 14.51 -10.78 4.92
C TYR A 195 15.86 -10.27 5.42
N GLN A 196 16.34 -9.14 4.90
CA GLN A 196 17.57 -8.51 5.38
C GLN A 196 17.41 -7.96 6.80
N ILE A 197 16.28 -7.31 7.08
CA ILE A 197 15.95 -6.79 8.41
C ILE A 197 15.94 -7.92 9.44
N TYR A 198 15.35 -9.07 9.12
CA TYR A 198 15.38 -10.25 9.99
C TYR A 198 16.77 -10.81 10.23
N ALA A 199 17.67 -10.68 9.25
CA ALA A 199 19.06 -11.08 9.38
C ALA A 199 19.94 -10.04 10.08
N GLY A 200 19.38 -8.90 10.51
CA GLY A 200 20.15 -7.79 11.09
C GLY A 200 20.99 -7.02 10.06
N ILE A 201 20.67 -7.16 8.77
CA ILE A 201 21.31 -6.43 7.67
C ILE A 201 20.48 -5.18 7.39
N ALA A 202 21.14 -4.01 7.35
CA ALA A 202 20.48 -2.76 7.00
C ALA A 202 20.20 -2.74 5.47
N PRO A 203 18.93 -2.63 5.04
CA PRO A 203 18.62 -2.63 3.61
C PRO A 203 19.19 -1.42 2.88
N ASN A 204 19.71 -1.64 1.67
CA ASN A 204 20.15 -0.56 0.79
C ASN A 204 18.97 0.02 -0.01
N PHE A 205 18.23 0.94 0.60
CA PHE A 205 17.05 1.54 -0.03
C PHE A 205 17.35 2.26 -1.35
N SER A 206 18.56 2.80 -1.55
CA SER A 206 18.91 3.40 -2.84
C SER A 206 18.91 2.38 -3.97
N SER A 207 19.46 1.18 -3.73
CA SER A 207 19.43 0.07 -4.70
C SER A 207 18.02 -0.50 -4.87
N ILE A 208 17.27 -0.62 -3.78
CA ILE A 208 15.87 -1.09 -3.82
C ILE A 208 15.00 -0.15 -4.66
N ILE A 209 15.14 1.17 -4.51
CA ILE A 209 14.41 2.17 -5.32
C ILE A 209 14.78 2.07 -6.82
N GLU A 210 16.04 1.79 -7.15
CA GLU A 210 16.51 1.62 -8.53
C GLU A 210 15.94 0.36 -9.19
N HIS A 211 15.55 -0.65 -8.40
CA HIS A 211 15.25 -1.98 -8.90
C HIS A 211 13.87 -2.52 -8.58
N CYS A 212 13.07 -1.87 -7.73
CA CYS A 212 11.75 -2.36 -7.30
C CYS A 212 10.70 -1.25 -7.38
N ASN A 213 9.47 -1.61 -7.76
CA ASN A 213 8.35 -0.66 -7.73
C ASN A 213 7.71 -0.54 -6.35
N LEU A 214 7.83 -1.57 -5.53
CA LEU A 214 7.40 -1.59 -4.14
C LEU A 214 8.13 -2.70 -3.39
N TRP A 215 8.17 -2.60 -2.07
CA TRP A 215 8.85 -3.59 -1.25
C TRP A 215 8.24 -3.79 0.12
N ARG A 216 8.22 -5.05 0.58
CA ARG A 216 7.78 -5.42 1.93
C ARG A 216 8.89 -5.11 2.94
N ASN A 217 8.57 -4.29 3.95
CA ASN A 217 9.53 -3.89 4.98
C ASN A 217 9.45 -4.71 6.26
N TYR A 218 8.33 -5.38 6.52
CA TYR A 218 8.03 -5.95 7.83
C TYR A 218 7.20 -7.23 7.73
N ASP A 219 6.88 -7.82 8.90
CA ASP A 219 6.15 -9.07 9.08
C ASP A 219 4.88 -9.17 8.23
N ASP A 220 4.58 -10.40 7.81
CA ASP A 220 3.32 -10.74 7.16
C ASP A 220 2.14 -10.39 8.05
N ILE A 221 1.18 -9.66 7.47
CA ILE A 221 -0.07 -9.37 8.14
C ILE A 221 -0.86 -10.65 8.36
N GLN A 222 -1.40 -10.78 9.56
CA GLN A 222 -2.33 -11.84 9.95
C GLN A 222 -3.69 -11.22 10.22
N ASP A 223 -4.76 -11.98 10.02
CA ASP A 223 -6.14 -11.57 10.30
C ASP A 223 -6.40 -11.33 11.81
N SER A 224 -5.83 -10.26 12.35
CA SER A 224 -5.96 -9.87 13.75
C SER A 224 -5.60 -8.41 13.95
N TRP A 225 -6.28 -7.77 14.90
CA TRP A 225 -5.93 -6.42 15.34
C TRP A 225 -4.48 -6.33 15.84
N ALA A 226 -3.98 -7.36 16.55
CA ALA A 226 -2.62 -7.36 17.09
C ALA A 226 -1.54 -7.28 15.99
N SER A 227 -1.71 -8.01 14.88
CA SER A 227 -0.78 -7.94 13.74
C SER A 227 -0.83 -6.57 13.07
N LEU A 228 -2.03 -6.02 12.90
CA LEU A 228 -2.19 -4.66 12.36
C LEU A 228 -1.50 -3.62 13.26
N GLU A 229 -1.62 -3.75 14.58
CA GLU A 229 -0.96 -2.88 15.55
C GLU A 229 0.57 -2.92 15.46
N THR A 230 1.17 -4.10 15.33
CA THR A 230 2.63 -4.23 15.22
C THR A 230 3.16 -3.61 13.92
N ILE A 231 2.43 -3.77 12.80
CA ILE A 231 2.77 -3.11 11.53
C ILE A 231 2.70 -1.59 11.68
N ILE A 232 1.61 -1.04 12.22
CA ILE A 232 1.45 0.41 12.44
C ILE A 232 2.59 0.95 13.32
N ASP A 233 2.94 0.22 14.38
CA ASP A 233 4.03 0.61 15.26
C ASP A 233 5.39 0.52 14.60
N TYR A 234 5.67 -0.51 13.79
CA TYR A 234 6.92 -0.62 13.04
C TYR A 234 7.10 0.58 12.11
N TYR A 235 6.10 0.87 11.27
CA TYR A 235 6.17 2.00 10.34
C TYR A 235 6.24 3.34 11.06
N GLY A 236 5.49 3.52 12.15
CA GLY A 236 5.49 4.76 12.93
C GLY A 236 6.75 4.96 13.78
N ASN A 237 7.42 3.90 14.23
CA ASN A 237 8.65 3.98 15.02
C ASN A 237 9.89 4.14 14.14
N ASN A 238 9.86 3.64 12.90
CA ASN A 238 10.99 3.67 11.95
C ASN A 238 10.80 4.68 10.81
N GLN A 239 9.82 5.59 10.92
CA GLN A 239 9.42 6.52 9.87
C GLN A 239 10.53 7.45 9.34
N ASP A 240 11.57 7.75 10.13
CA ASP A 240 12.69 8.56 9.66
C ASP A 240 13.54 7.83 8.61
N ALA A 241 13.62 6.51 8.71
CA ALA A 241 14.36 5.66 7.77
C ALA A 241 13.48 5.18 6.61
N ILE A 242 12.17 5.05 6.80
CA ILE A 242 11.26 4.42 5.82
C ILE A 242 10.59 5.44 4.89
N VAL A 243 10.00 6.50 5.45
CA VAL A 243 9.15 7.45 4.72
C VAL A 243 9.87 8.15 3.55
N PRO A 244 11.16 8.58 3.67
CA PRO A 244 11.84 9.26 2.57
C PRO A 244 12.03 8.41 1.30
N ASN A 245 11.88 7.08 1.40
CA ASN A 245 12.10 6.17 0.27
C ASN A 245 10.85 5.94 -0.58
N ALA A 246 9.67 6.36 -0.12
CA ALA A 246 8.42 6.21 -0.88
C ALA A 246 8.18 7.39 -1.83
N GLY A 247 7.71 7.09 -3.03
CA GLY A 247 7.36 8.09 -4.04
C GLY A 247 6.85 7.47 -5.34
N PRO A 248 6.46 8.29 -6.33
CA PRO A 248 5.94 7.81 -7.60
C PRO A 248 6.86 6.81 -8.31
N GLY A 249 6.45 5.54 -8.32
CA GLY A 249 7.18 4.43 -8.94
C GLY A 249 7.89 3.51 -7.95
N HIS A 250 7.93 3.84 -6.65
CA HIS A 250 8.69 3.11 -5.63
C HIS A 250 8.05 3.26 -4.22
N TRP A 251 7.34 2.24 -3.73
CA TRP A 251 6.51 2.33 -2.52
C TRP A 251 6.93 1.39 -1.38
N ASN A 252 6.78 1.84 -0.14
CA ASN A 252 6.82 0.93 1.00
C ASN A 252 5.52 0.12 1.06
N ASP A 253 5.61 -1.18 1.34
CA ASP A 253 4.49 -2.10 1.40
C ASP A 253 4.28 -2.63 2.84
N PRO A 254 3.29 -2.12 3.58
CA PRO A 254 2.90 -2.62 4.90
C PRO A 254 2.04 -3.90 4.85
N ASP A 255 1.99 -4.56 3.70
CA ASP A 255 1.21 -5.77 3.42
C ASP A 255 -0.29 -5.52 3.19
N MET A 256 -1.02 -6.61 2.89
CA MET A 256 -2.40 -6.61 2.41
C MET A 256 -3.43 -5.95 3.35
N LEU A 257 -4.54 -5.51 2.75
CA LEU A 257 -5.76 -5.14 3.45
C LEU A 257 -6.54 -6.41 3.82
N ILE A 258 -6.86 -6.58 5.12
CA ILE A 258 -7.61 -7.71 5.69
C ILE A 258 -9.07 -7.33 6.02
N ILE A 259 -9.51 -6.20 5.47
CA ILE A 259 -10.84 -5.63 5.66
C ILE A 259 -11.91 -6.56 5.09
N GLY A 260 -12.84 -6.99 5.94
CA GLY A 260 -13.93 -7.90 5.57
C GLY A 260 -13.63 -9.38 5.82
N ASN A 261 -12.45 -9.73 6.34
CA ASN A 261 -12.16 -11.05 6.88
C ASN A 261 -12.76 -11.22 8.29
N PHE A 262 -12.10 -11.92 9.20
CA PHE A 262 -12.67 -12.38 10.46
C PHE A 262 -12.11 -11.64 11.69
N GLY A 263 -10.89 -11.13 11.61
CA GLY A 263 -10.11 -10.67 12.76
C GLY A 263 -10.22 -9.18 13.07
N LEU A 264 -10.76 -8.36 12.16
CA LEU A 264 -10.98 -6.92 12.39
C LEU A 264 -12.45 -6.59 12.65
N SER A 265 -12.69 -5.79 13.69
CA SER A 265 -13.96 -5.10 13.87
C SER A 265 -14.18 -4.04 12.77
N TYR A 266 -15.39 -3.48 12.70
CA TYR A 266 -15.70 -2.38 11.78
C TYR A 266 -14.79 -1.16 12.02
N GLU A 267 -14.58 -0.77 13.28
CA GLU A 267 -13.71 0.35 13.63
C GLU A 267 -12.24 0.08 13.30
N GLN A 268 -11.77 -1.13 13.54
CA GLN A 268 -10.40 -1.54 13.20
C GLN A 268 -10.18 -1.59 11.69
N SER A 269 -11.20 -1.99 10.93
CA SER A 269 -11.17 -1.97 9.47
C SER A 269 -11.10 -0.54 8.91
N LYS A 270 -11.87 0.39 9.51
CA LYS A 270 -11.76 1.83 9.19
C LYS A 270 -10.34 2.33 9.46
N THR A 271 -9.75 1.92 10.59
CA THR A 271 -8.37 2.27 10.98
C THR A 271 -7.34 1.76 9.99
N GLN A 272 -7.42 0.50 9.55
CA GLN A 272 -6.49 -0.04 8.56
C GLN A 272 -6.53 0.79 7.26
N PHE A 273 -7.72 0.98 6.69
CA PHE A 273 -7.84 1.67 5.41
C PHE A 273 -7.35 3.12 5.46
N ALA A 274 -7.68 3.83 6.55
CA ALA A 274 -7.23 5.20 6.74
C ALA A 274 -5.71 5.30 6.88
N LEU A 275 -5.08 4.40 7.66
CA LEU A 275 -3.63 4.45 7.85
C LEU A 275 -2.86 3.98 6.62
N TRP A 276 -3.36 3.00 5.86
CA TRP A 276 -2.76 2.61 4.59
C TRP A 276 -2.77 3.79 3.61
N ALA A 277 -3.90 4.51 3.51
CA ALA A 277 -3.98 5.72 2.69
C ALA A 277 -3.05 6.83 3.18
N ILE A 278 -2.90 7.03 4.49
CA ILE A 278 -1.93 8.00 5.04
C ILE A 278 -0.48 7.57 4.73
N MET A 279 -0.19 6.27 4.73
CA MET A 279 1.14 5.73 4.44
C MET A 279 1.47 5.66 2.95
N ALA A 280 0.56 6.03 2.05
CA ALA A 280 0.72 5.83 0.60
C ALA A 280 1.05 4.36 0.26
N ALA A 281 0.36 3.45 0.94
CA ALA A 281 0.58 2.03 0.83
C ALA A 281 -0.18 1.43 -0.37
N PRO A 282 0.29 0.34 -0.97
CA PRO A 282 -0.53 -0.44 -1.90
C PRO A 282 -1.86 -0.83 -1.24
N LEU A 283 -2.98 -0.65 -1.96
CA LEU A 283 -4.30 -1.09 -1.51
C LEU A 283 -4.59 -2.47 -2.13
N LEU A 284 -3.88 -3.48 -1.64
CA LEU A 284 -4.04 -4.87 -2.08
C LEU A 284 -4.99 -5.61 -1.14
N MET A 285 -6.24 -5.80 -1.57
CA MET A 285 -7.25 -6.55 -0.83
C MET A 285 -6.90 -8.03 -0.77
N SER A 286 -7.05 -8.67 0.37
CA SER A 286 -7.06 -10.13 0.45
C SER A 286 -8.27 -10.58 1.25
N VAL A 287 -9.42 -10.68 0.57
CA VAL A 287 -10.73 -11.01 1.16
C VAL A 287 -11.60 -11.77 0.15
N ASP A 288 -12.56 -12.56 0.63
CA ASP A 288 -13.52 -13.24 -0.25
C ASP A 288 -14.62 -12.28 -0.71
N LEU A 289 -14.53 -11.81 -1.96
CA LEU A 289 -15.47 -10.85 -2.52
C LEU A 289 -16.87 -11.43 -2.75
N ARG A 290 -17.05 -12.75 -2.73
CA ARG A 290 -18.37 -13.38 -2.88
C ARG A 290 -19.26 -13.15 -1.66
N THR A 291 -18.65 -12.98 -0.49
CA THR A 291 -19.33 -12.98 0.80
C THR A 291 -19.01 -11.76 1.67
N ILE A 292 -18.21 -10.81 1.18
CA ILE A 292 -17.88 -9.59 1.90
C ILE A 292 -19.15 -8.80 2.26
N ARG A 293 -19.26 -8.41 3.54
CA ARG A 293 -20.43 -7.68 4.01
C ARG A 293 -20.44 -6.23 3.47
N PRO A 294 -21.62 -5.63 3.21
CA PRO A 294 -21.73 -4.30 2.59
C PRO A 294 -20.94 -3.20 3.32
N GLU A 295 -20.88 -3.25 4.65
CA GLU A 295 -20.18 -2.24 5.44
C GLU A 295 -18.65 -2.25 5.23
N PHE A 296 -18.04 -3.41 4.98
CA PHE A 296 -16.60 -3.51 4.68
C PHE A 296 -16.31 -3.22 3.21
N LYS A 297 -17.21 -3.63 2.31
CA LYS A 297 -17.17 -3.21 0.90
C LYS A 297 -17.19 -1.69 0.79
N ALA A 298 -18.03 -1.01 1.57
CA ALA A 298 -18.11 0.45 1.59
C ALA A 298 -16.81 1.12 2.06
N ILE A 299 -16.08 0.53 3.02
CA ILE A 299 -14.75 1.00 3.42
C ILE A 299 -13.80 0.90 2.22
N LEU A 300 -13.69 -0.28 1.61
CA LEU A 300 -12.78 -0.52 0.49
C LEU A 300 -13.12 0.34 -0.74
N GLN A 301 -14.39 0.71 -0.94
CA GLN A 301 -14.82 1.55 -2.06
C GLN A 301 -14.92 3.04 -1.74
N ASN A 302 -14.42 3.49 -0.56
CA ASN A 302 -14.49 4.89 -0.18
C ASN A 302 -13.58 5.76 -1.07
N ARG A 303 -14.19 6.39 -2.08
CA ARG A 303 -13.52 7.25 -3.07
C ARG A 303 -12.75 8.42 -2.45
N LYS A 304 -13.20 8.96 -1.31
CA LYS A 304 -12.52 10.08 -0.65
C LYS A 304 -11.17 9.64 -0.07
N ILE A 305 -11.13 8.47 0.56
CA ILE A 305 -9.90 7.92 1.14
C ILE A 305 -8.99 7.35 0.05
N ILE A 306 -9.54 6.71 -0.99
CA ILE A 306 -8.77 6.30 -2.17
C ILE A 306 -8.10 7.51 -2.81
N ALA A 307 -8.77 8.66 -2.91
CA ALA A 307 -8.15 9.88 -3.45
C ALA A 307 -7.01 10.43 -2.57
N VAL A 308 -7.01 10.15 -1.26
CA VAL A 308 -5.87 10.45 -0.38
C VAL A 308 -4.72 9.50 -0.70
N ASP A 309 -5.02 8.20 -0.81
CA ASP A 309 -4.03 7.16 -1.13
C ASP A 309 -3.32 7.44 -2.47
N GLN A 310 -4.13 7.69 -3.49
CA GLN A 310 -3.74 7.92 -4.89
C GLN A 310 -3.31 9.36 -5.19
N ASP A 311 -3.03 10.18 -4.16
CA ASP A 311 -2.59 11.56 -4.38
C ASP A 311 -1.28 11.61 -5.19
N PRO A 312 -1.21 12.42 -6.28
CA PRO A 312 -0.11 12.38 -7.24
C PRO A 312 1.20 12.94 -6.71
N LEU A 313 1.22 13.60 -5.54
CA LEU A 313 2.50 13.97 -4.92
C LEU A 313 3.28 12.74 -4.47
N GLY A 314 2.58 11.63 -4.18
CA GLY A 314 3.19 10.39 -3.72
C GLY A 314 3.99 10.52 -2.43
N ILE A 315 3.76 11.56 -1.64
CA ILE A 315 4.44 11.75 -0.36
C ILE A 315 3.78 10.86 0.68
N GLN A 316 4.51 9.88 1.20
CA GLN A 316 4.08 9.07 2.33
C GLN A 316 3.94 9.93 3.60
N GLY A 317 2.84 9.73 4.34
CA GLY A 317 2.56 10.41 5.59
C GLY A 317 3.36 9.89 6.78
N ARG A 318 3.19 10.56 7.93
CA ARG A 318 3.99 10.37 9.15
C ARG A 318 3.11 10.35 10.39
N ARG A 319 3.54 9.64 11.44
CA ARG A 319 2.98 9.78 12.79
C ARG A 319 3.58 11.03 13.43
N ILE A 320 2.73 12.03 13.67
CA ILE A 320 3.13 13.34 14.21
C ILE A 320 2.85 13.47 15.72
N TYR A 321 2.03 12.59 16.28
CA TYR A 321 1.71 12.57 17.71
C TYR A 321 1.47 11.15 18.20
N LYS A 322 1.93 10.83 19.40
CA LYS A 322 1.62 9.60 20.14
C LYS A 322 1.66 9.87 21.64
N HIS A 323 0.51 9.78 22.31
CA HIS A 323 0.43 9.91 23.77
C HIS A 323 -0.84 9.27 24.33
N LYS A 324 -0.70 8.50 25.42
CA LYS A 324 -1.82 7.88 26.17
C LYS A 324 -2.84 7.14 25.27
N GLY A 325 -2.33 6.39 24.30
CA GLY A 325 -3.15 5.62 23.36
C GLY A 325 -3.85 6.45 22.28
N ILE A 326 -3.55 7.74 22.15
CA ILE A 326 -3.97 8.54 20.99
C ILE A 326 -2.78 8.76 20.08
N GLU A 327 -2.99 8.53 18.79
CA GLU A 327 -2.03 8.84 17.73
C GLU A 327 -2.64 9.80 16.72
N ILE A 328 -1.82 10.67 16.15
CA ILE A 328 -2.21 11.51 15.01
C ILE A 328 -1.19 11.29 13.91
N TRP A 329 -1.69 10.98 12.73
CA TRP A 329 -0.90 10.81 11.51
C TRP A 329 -1.30 11.86 10.48
N SER A 330 -0.35 12.33 9.68
CA SER A 330 -0.57 13.39 8.69
C SER A 330 0.17 13.09 7.40
N ARG A 331 -0.51 13.28 6.26
CA ARG A 331 0.02 13.13 4.91
C ARG A 331 -0.17 14.44 4.14
N PRO A 332 0.90 15.07 3.62
CA PRO A 332 0.77 16.16 2.66
C PRO A 332 0.15 15.65 1.35
N ILE A 333 -0.84 16.36 0.83
CA ILE A 333 -1.57 16.02 -0.40
C ILE A 333 -1.87 17.28 -1.23
N THR A 334 -2.34 17.09 -2.45
CA THR A 334 -2.89 18.15 -3.31
C THR A 334 -4.27 18.62 -2.82
N PRO A 335 -4.70 19.85 -3.16
CA PRO A 335 -3.96 20.89 -3.88
C PRO A 335 -2.88 21.56 -3.03
N ILE A 336 -1.90 22.18 -3.69
CA ILE A 336 -0.90 23.05 -3.05
C ILE A 336 -1.23 24.51 -3.42
N TYR A 337 -1.16 25.42 -2.44
CA TYR A 337 -1.28 26.85 -2.66
C TYR A 337 -0.03 27.57 -2.14
N HIS A 338 0.70 28.23 -3.04
CA HIS A 338 2.05 28.73 -2.80
C HIS A 338 2.97 27.63 -2.22
N THR A 339 3.37 27.76 -0.96
CA THR A 339 4.23 26.81 -0.25
C THR A 339 3.46 25.92 0.74
N TYR A 340 2.13 26.02 0.76
CA TYR A 340 1.28 25.30 1.70
C TYR A 340 0.60 24.11 1.01
N TYR A 341 0.85 22.92 1.52
CA TYR A 341 0.14 21.70 1.12
C TYR A 341 -1.27 21.69 1.69
N SER A 342 -2.15 20.91 1.06
CA SER A 342 -3.31 20.32 1.74
C SER A 342 -2.88 19.09 2.53
N TYR A 343 -3.71 18.61 3.44
CA TYR A 343 -3.34 17.49 4.30
C TYR A 343 -4.48 16.50 4.49
N ALA A 344 -4.17 15.21 4.53
CA ALA A 344 -5.00 14.22 5.19
C ALA A 344 -4.47 14.00 6.61
N VAL A 345 -5.36 13.98 7.61
CA VAL A 345 -5.00 13.82 9.02
C VAL A 345 -5.86 12.73 9.65
N ALA A 346 -5.22 11.66 10.15
CA ALA A 346 -5.90 10.56 10.83
C ALA A 346 -5.65 10.61 12.34
N PHE A 347 -6.74 10.68 13.11
CA PHE A 347 -6.77 10.59 14.56
C PHE A 347 -7.13 9.17 14.95
N VAL A 348 -6.18 8.44 15.54
CA VAL A 348 -6.34 7.03 15.88
C VAL A 348 -6.41 6.87 17.40
N ASN A 349 -7.36 6.07 17.86
CA ASN A 349 -7.49 5.74 19.27
C ASN A 349 -7.09 4.28 19.50
N ARG A 350 -5.86 4.08 19.97
CA ARG A 350 -5.27 2.78 20.35
C ARG A 350 -5.73 2.29 21.73
N ARG A 351 -6.61 3.02 22.41
CA ARG A 351 -7.15 2.58 23.70
C ARG A 351 -8.18 1.47 23.49
N THR A 352 -8.33 0.62 24.51
CA THR A 352 -9.24 -0.52 24.51
C THR A 352 -10.34 -0.39 25.58
N ASP A 353 -10.49 0.80 26.18
CA ASP A 353 -11.42 1.05 27.27
C ASP A 353 -12.65 1.85 26.83
N GLY A 354 -13.79 1.54 27.46
CA GLY A 354 -14.93 2.46 27.61
C GLY A 354 -15.53 3.05 26.32
N THR A 355 -15.44 4.38 26.21
CA THR A 355 -16.23 5.26 25.31
C THR A 355 -15.31 6.02 24.35
N PRO A 356 -15.85 6.72 23.32
CA PRO A 356 -15.03 7.49 22.39
C PRO A 356 -14.17 8.54 23.11
N SER A 357 -12.93 8.71 22.68
CA SER A 357 -12.02 9.73 23.23
C SER A 357 -12.19 11.06 22.49
N ASP A 358 -12.41 12.14 23.25
CA ASP A 358 -12.37 13.50 22.73
C ASP A 358 -10.90 13.92 22.48
N VAL A 359 -10.55 14.12 21.21
CA VAL A 359 -9.24 14.66 20.82
C VAL A 359 -9.45 16.09 20.34
N ALA A 360 -8.75 17.03 20.95
CA ALA A 360 -8.92 18.45 20.68
C ALA A 360 -7.56 19.13 20.45
N VAL A 361 -7.30 19.56 19.22
CA VAL A 361 -6.03 20.16 18.79
C VAL A 361 -6.28 21.36 17.89
N THR A 362 -5.37 22.32 17.86
CA THR A 362 -5.38 23.41 16.88
C THR A 362 -4.80 22.95 15.56
N LEU A 363 -5.24 23.56 14.46
CA LEU A 363 -4.64 23.28 13.14
C LEU A 363 -3.13 23.58 13.12
N ARG A 364 -2.68 24.61 13.86
CA ARG A 364 -1.25 24.91 14.03
C ARG A 364 -0.48 23.76 14.65
N GLU A 365 -1.01 23.08 15.66
CA GLU A 365 -0.37 21.93 16.30
C GLU A 365 -0.24 20.73 15.35
N LEU A 366 -1.09 20.67 14.30
CA LEU A 366 -1.02 19.68 13.22
C LEU A 366 -0.07 20.09 12.08
N GLY A 367 0.54 21.27 12.14
CA GLY A 367 1.36 21.84 11.07
C GLY A 367 0.58 22.58 9.97
N LEU A 368 -0.75 22.71 10.11
CA LEU A 368 -1.63 23.40 9.17
C LEU A 368 -1.62 24.91 9.47
N ILE A 369 -0.72 25.65 8.82
CA ILE A 369 -0.38 27.04 9.17
C ILE A 369 -0.69 28.08 8.08
N SER A 370 -1.34 27.69 6.98
CA SER A 370 -1.76 28.64 5.93
C SER A 370 -2.54 29.83 6.53
N PRO A 371 -2.16 31.09 6.24
CA PRO A 371 -2.89 32.28 6.70
C PRO A 371 -4.35 32.31 6.25
N SER A 372 -4.63 31.72 5.08
CA SER A 372 -5.95 31.69 4.45
C SER A 372 -6.82 30.52 4.95
N GLY A 373 -6.26 29.65 5.78
CA GLY A 373 -6.95 28.53 6.40
C GLY A 373 -7.12 27.31 5.49
N TYR A 374 -7.87 26.35 5.99
CA TYR A 374 -8.12 25.05 5.35
C TYR A 374 -9.60 24.73 5.40
N ARG A 375 -10.19 24.24 4.31
CA ARG A 375 -11.52 23.63 4.36
C ARG A 375 -11.35 22.19 4.84
N VAL A 376 -12.01 21.85 5.95
CA VAL A 376 -11.82 20.56 6.62
C VAL A 376 -13.08 19.73 6.55
N GLU A 377 -12.99 18.49 6.08
CA GLU A 377 -14.10 17.52 6.06
C GLU A 377 -13.66 16.15 6.61
N ASP A 378 -14.61 15.39 7.14
CA ASP A 378 -14.46 13.98 7.48
C ASP A 378 -14.63 13.10 6.23
N LEU A 379 -13.83 12.03 6.11
CA LEU A 379 -13.85 11.15 4.94
C LEU A 379 -14.66 9.87 5.13
N TYR A 380 -15.08 9.55 6.36
CA TYR A 380 -16.03 8.47 6.62
C TYR A 380 -17.44 8.98 6.89
N GLU A 381 -17.56 10.12 7.56
CA GLU A 381 -18.83 10.70 7.94
C GLU A 381 -19.16 11.92 7.05
N GLU A 382 -20.44 12.24 6.88
CA GLU A 382 -20.87 13.43 6.12
C GLU A 382 -20.74 14.73 6.95
N VAL A 383 -19.51 15.04 7.38
CA VAL A 383 -19.21 16.20 8.23
C VAL A 383 -18.24 17.15 7.52
N ASP A 384 -18.70 18.36 7.21
CA ASP A 384 -17.89 19.49 6.74
C ASP A 384 -17.74 20.50 7.88
N TYR A 385 -16.51 20.71 8.33
CA TYR A 385 -16.17 21.67 9.39
C TYR A 385 -16.02 23.10 8.86
N GLY A 386 -16.09 23.30 7.55
CA GLY A 386 -15.90 24.59 6.89
C GLY A 386 -14.43 25.01 6.85
N VAL A 387 -14.19 26.31 6.64
CA VAL A 387 -12.85 26.88 6.60
C VAL A 387 -12.36 27.22 8.00
N LEU A 388 -11.30 26.54 8.43
CA LEU A 388 -10.68 26.69 9.75
C LEU A 388 -9.34 27.41 9.63
N SER A 389 -9.05 28.33 10.56
CA SER A 389 -7.75 28.99 10.63
C SER A 389 -6.76 28.16 11.48
N ALA A 390 -5.48 28.51 11.42
CA ALA A 390 -4.44 27.85 12.22
C ALA A 390 -4.70 27.88 13.73
N GLN A 391 -5.48 28.87 14.23
CA GLN A 391 -5.83 29.01 15.65
C GLN A 391 -7.09 28.25 16.04
N THR A 392 -7.90 27.80 15.07
CA THR A 392 -9.13 27.07 15.38
C THR A 392 -8.80 25.71 15.98
N LYS A 393 -9.47 25.39 17.09
CA LYS A 393 -9.37 24.09 17.75
C LYS A 393 -10.41 23.13 17.17
N ILE A 394 -9.96 22.14 16.42
CA ILE A 394 -10.80 21.05 15.97
C ILE A 394 -10.99 20.05 17.11
N LYS A 395 -12.20 19.47 17.19
CA LYS A 395 -12.55 18.45 18.17
C LYS A 395 -13.15 17.26 17.44
N VAL A 396 -12.56 16.09 17.62
CA VAL A 396 -13.03 14.83 17.07
C VAL A 396 -13.25 13.82 18.19
N LYS A 397 -14.25 12.94 18.01
CA LYS A 397 -14.53 11.84 18.92
C LYS A 397 -14.11 10.55 18.24
N VAL A 398 -13.11 9.87 18.79
CA VAL A 398 -12.53 8.67 18.17
C VAL A 398 -12.88 7.44 18.99
N ASN A 399 -13.60 6.49 18.39
CA ASN A 399 -13.95 5.21 19.01
C ASN A 399 -12.71 4.40 19.40
N PRO A 400 -12.73 3.59 20.48
CA PRO A 400 -11.64 2.66 20.79
C PRO A 400 -11.31 1.76 19.59
N SER A 401 -10.02 1.60 19.28
CA SER A 401 -9.49 0.94 18.07
C SER A 401 -9.94 1.53 16.72
N GLY A 402 -10.61 2.68 16.75
CA GLY A 402 -11.13 3.38 15.58
C GLY A 402 -10.28 4.57 15.14
N VAL A 403 -10.78 5.22 14.09
CA VAL A 403 -10.13 6.37 13.44
C VAL A 403 -11.16 7.42 13.06
N VAL A 404 -10.75 8.69 13.14
CA VAL A 404 -11.36 9.80 12.40
C VAL A 404 -10.32 10.29 11.40
N ILE A 405 -10.61 10.26 10.11
CA ILE A 405 -9.71 10.75 9.06
C ILE A 405 -10.32 11.98 8.40
N LEU A 406 -9.56 13.06 8.38
CA LEU A 406 -9.97 14.35 7.85
C LEU A 406 -9.15 14.71 6.63
N ARG A 407 -9.77 15.36 5.64
CA ARG A 407 -9.09 16.10 4.58
C ARG A 407 -9.15 17.58 4.89
N ALA A 408 -8.03 18.26 4.77
CA ALA A 408 -7.86 19.68 5.00
C ALA A 408 -7.27 20.33 3.75
N ASP A 409 -8.14 20.86 2.89
CA ASP A 409 -7.75 21.51 1.64
C ASP A 409 -7.36 22.96 1.88
N VAL A 410 -6.13 23.31 1.54
CA VAL A 410 -5.63 24.68 1.68
C VAL A 410 -6.47 25.65 0.84
N GLN A 411 -6.88 26.76 1.45
CA GLN A 411 -7.72 27.75 0.80
C GLN A 411 -6.89 28.90 0.20
N PRO A 412 -7.26 29.40 -0.99
CA PRO A 412 -6.65 30.62 -1.54
C PRO A 412 -7.17 31.85 -0.79
N ASP A 413 -6.49 33.00 -0.94
CA ASP A 413 -6.69 34.22 -0.15
C ASP A 413 -8.11 34.83 -0.22
N ARG A 414 -8.97 34.36 -1.14
CA ARG A 414 -10.33 34.87 -1.35
C ARG A 414 -11.41 34.23 -0.47
N TYR A 415 -11.14 33.15 0.26
CA TYR A 415 -12.14 32.42 1.06
C TYR A 415 -12.21 32.80 2.55
N SER A 416 -11.49 33.84 3.00
CA SER A 416 -11.29 34.17 4.42
C SER A 416 -12.54 34.69 5.19
N ARG A 417 -13.78 34.60 4.69
CA ARG A 417 -14.94 35.30 5.28
C ARG A 417 -16.26 34.54 5.38
N THR A 418 -16.24 33.30 5.86
CA THR A 418 -17.46 32.73 6.46
C THR A 418 -17.11 32.03 7.78
N PRO A 419 -17.30 32.69 8.93
CA PRO A 419 -17.07 32.07 10.23
C PRO A 419 -17.98 30.87 10.42
N TYR A 420 -17.40 29.71 10.76
CA TYR A 420 -18.15 28.56 11.27
C TYR A 420 -18.83 28.97 12.59
N THR A 421 -20.15 28.82 12.65
CA THR A 421 -20.91 28.90 13.90
C THR A 421 -21.22 27.47 14.31
N PRO A 422 -20.78 26.98 15.49
CA PRO A 422 -21.14 25.64 15.93
C PRO A 422 -22.66 25.59 16.06
N LEU A 423 -23.32 24.76 15.25
CA LEU A 423 -24.73 24.44 15.47
C LEU A 423 -24.83 23.78 16.84
N ASN A 424 -25.48 24.48 17.77
CA ASN A 424 -25.94 23.92 19.04
C ASN A 424 -26.91 22.77 18.73
N TYR A 425 -26.42 21.54 18.72
CA TYR A 425 -27.28 20.36 18.81
C TYR A 425 -27.79 20.22 20.24
N PHE A 426 -28.81 21.02 20.58
CA PHE A 426 -29.79 20.73 21.63
C PHE A 426 -31.08 21.49 21.29
N ARG A 427 -32.08 20.78 20.76
CA ARG A 427 -33.53 20.92 21.03
C ARG A 427 -34.33 20.06 20.06
N GLY A 428 -35.11 19.13 20.62
CA GLY A 428 -36.09 18.31 19.91
C GLY A 428 -36.04 16.87 20.37
#